data_AF-A0A1M2VDA7-F1
#
_entry.id   AF-A0A1M2VDA7-F1
#
_cell.length_a   1.000
_cell.length_b   1.000
_cell.length_c   1.000
_cell.angle_alpha   90.00
_cell.angle_beta   90.00
_cell.angle_gamma   90.00
#
_symmetry.space_group_name_H-M   'P 1'
#
loop_
_entity.id
_entity.type
_entity.pdbx_description
1 polymer ?
#
loop_
_entity_poly.entity_id
_entity_poly.type
_entity_poly.pdbx_seq_one_letter_code
_entity_poly.pdbx_strand_id
1 'polypeptide(L)'
;MPAFSSRLATARAWVDPESLPTYLDAADITGNVPDHVKQLVLNTLGAYGVGGSDCFAHTVGRRIRIAEMNCHKRGEKTEVVVVAEAQACKATTRSTSRALGRSCASFPLVALGLMQDINGVGVSQAMNVFFHAPAAM
;
A
#
# COMPACT_ATOMS: atom_id res chain seq x y z
N MET A 1 -2.26 -25.69 16.91
CA MET A 1 -1.14 -25.39 15.99
C MET A 1 -0.09 -24.60 16.76
N PRO A 2 1.21 -24.94 16.69
CA PRO A 2 2.22 -24.16 17.37
C PRO A 2 2.35 -22.78 16.70
N ALA A 3 2.34 -21.72 17.50
CA ALA A 3 2.56 -20.36 17.01
C ALA A 3 4.03 -20.24 16.59
N PHE A 4 4.28 -20.02 15.30
CA PHE A 4 5.63 -19.69 14.83
C PHE A 4 6.03 -18.33 15.40
N SER A 5 7.02 -18.32 16.30
CA SER A 5 7.62 -17.10 16.85
C SER A 5 8.97 -16.88 16.16
N SER A 6 9.07 -15.80 15.38
CA SER A 6 10.33 -15.34 14.81
C SER A 6 11.00 -14.39 15.79
N ARG A 7 12.27 -14.64 16.14
CA ARG A 7 13.08 -13.74 16.98
C ARG A 7 13.35 -12.38 16.31
N LEU A 8 13.11 -12.27 15.00
CA LEU A 8 13.30 -11.03 14.23
C LEU A 8 11.98 -10.26 14.03
N ALA A 9 10.83 -10.86 14.36
CA ALA A 9 9.54 -10.19 14.26
C ALA A 9 9.32 -9.35 15.54
N THR A 10 9.58 -8.04 15.44
CA THR A 10 9.22 -7.11 16.50
C THR A 10 7.79 -6.63 16.29
N ALA A 11 7.02 -6.45 17.38
CA ALA A 11 5.72 -5.79 17.31
C ALA A 11 5.84 -4.32 16.84
N ARG A 12 7.03 -3.72 17.03
CA ARG A 12 7.35 -2.38 16.54
C ARG A 12 7.43 -2.35 15.02
N ALA A 13 6.83 -1.31 14.44
CA ALA A 13 7.00 -0.97 13.05
C ALA A 13 8.50 -0.81 12.70
N TRP A 14 8.88 -1.23 11.49
CA TRP A 14 10.28 -1.19 11.05
C TRP A 14 10.77 0.27 10.88
N VAL A 15 9.84 1.18 10.59
CA VAL A 15 9.96 2.64 10.72
C VAL A 15 8.64 3.15 11.30
N ASP A 16 8.70 4.14 12.18
CA ASP A 16 7.52 4.80 12.73
C ASP A 16 6.76 5.53 11.60
N PRO A 17 5.51 5.15 11.28
CA PRO A 17 4.73 5.79 10.23
C PRO A 17 4.55 7.30 10.45
N GLU A 18 4.49 7.76 11.70
CA GLU A 18 4.34 9.18 12.02
C GLU A 18 5.62 9.99 11.76
N SER A 19 6.77 9.34 11.74
CA SER A 19 8.06 9.95 11.42
C SER A 19 8.28 10.16 9.92
N LEU A 20 7.42 9.57 9.07
CA LEU A 20 7.55 9.65 7.63
C LEU A 20 7.14 11.03 7.10
N PRO A 21 7.81 11.55 6.06
CA PRO A 21 7.42 12.81 5.45
C PRO A 21 6.01 12.70 4.87
N THR A 22 5.25 13.79 5.00
CA THR A 22 3.92 13.90 4.41
C THR A 22 4.01 13.73 2.89
N TYR A 23 3.28 12.75 2.35
CA TYR A 23 3.22 12.49 0.93
C TYR A 23 1.79 12.63 0.43
N LEU A 24 1.54 13.61 -0.44
CA LEU A 24 0.20 13.98 -0.90
C LEU A 24 -0.77 14.30 0.25
N ASP A 25 -2.02 14.62 -0.10
CA ASP A 25 -3.09 14.89 0.86
C ASP A 25 -4.12 13.76 0.82
N ALA A 26 -4.54 13.29 2.00
CA ALA A 26 -5.58 12.29 2.17
C ALA A 26 -7.00 12.83 1.97
N ALA A 27 -7.19 14.14 1.83
CA ALA A 27 -8.50 14.78 1.71
C ALA A 27 -9.39 14.20 0.59
N ASP A 28 -8.78 13.77 -0.52
CA ASP A 28 -9.50 13.21 -1.67
C ASP A 28 -9.78 11.70 -1.54
N ILE A 29 -9.31 11.05 -0.46
CA ILE A 29 -9.51 9.63 -0.23
C ILE A 29 -10.85 9.41 0.47
N THR A 30 -11.78 8.82 -0.26
CA THR A 30 -13.11 8.48 0.25
C THR A 30 -13.08 7.22 1.14
N GLY A 31 -14.19 6.93 1.82
CA GLY A 31 -14.36 5.72 2.62
C GLY A 31 -14.26 5.95 4.13
N ASN A 32 -14.55 4.89 4.90
CA ASN A 32 -14.81 4.95 6.34
C ASN A 32 -13.57 4.78 7.24
N VAL A 33 -12.38 4.63 6.68
CA VAL A 33 -11.12 4.61 7.44
C VAL A 33 -10.82 6.02 7.99
N PRO A 34 -10.29 6.16 9.23
CA PRO A 34 -9.95 7.47 9.76
C PRO A 34 -8.91 8.22 8.92
N ASP A 35 -9.04 9.54 8.80
CA ASP A 35 -8.19 10.34 7.91
C ASP A 35 -6.71 10.32 8.29
N HIS A 36 -6.39 10.23 9.59
CA HIS A 36 -5.01 10.04 10.04
C HIS A 36 -4.40 8.74 9.48
N VAL A 37 -5.16 7.64 9.46
CA VAL A 37 -4.68 6.36 8.88
C VAL A 37 -4.49 6.49 7.38
N LYS A 38 -5.43 7.14 6.68
CA LYS A 38 -5.31 7.41 5.23
C LYS A 38 -4.02 8.18 4.92
N GLN A 39 -3.72 9.22 5.71
CA GLN A 39 -2.50 10.00 5.55
C GLN A 39 -1.23 9.16 5.82
N LEU A 40 -1.22 8.35 6.87
CA LEU A 40 -0.08 7.50 7.19
C LEU A 40 0.18 6.44 6.10
N VAL A 41 -0.88 5.92 5.48
CA VAL A 41 -0.75 5.00 4.34
C VAL A 41 -0.15 5.72 3.14
N LEU A 42 -0.57 6.95 2.85
CA LEU A 42 0.04 7.76 1.79
C LEU A 42 1.52 8.05 2.07
N ASN A 43 1.87 8.43 3.31
CA ASN A 43 3.26 8.66 3.71
C ASN A 43 4.10 7.39 3.51
N THR A 44 3.54 6.22 3.85
CA THR A 44 4.16 4.92 3.64
C THR A 44 4.35 4.62 2.14
N LEU A 45 3.37 4.93 1.30
CA LEU A 45 3.50 4.83 -0.16
C LEU A 45 4.64 5.73 -0.67
N GLY A 46 4.70 6.98 -0.24
CA GLY A 46 5.76 7.91 -0.62
C GLY A 46 7.15 7.39 -0.26
N ALA A 47 7.32 6.93 0.98
CA ALA A 47 8.60 6.49 1.52
C ALA A 47 9.06 5.13 0.95
N TYR A 48 8.17 4.14 0.85
CA TYR A 48 8.53 2.76 0.49
C TYR A 48 8.18 2.37 -0.94
N GLY A 49 7.13 2.95 -1.51
CA GLY A 49 6.61 2.57 -2.82
C GLY A 49 7.09 3.46 -3.97
N VAL A 50 7.30 4.76 -3.72
CA VAL A 50 7.66 5.74 -4.75
C VAL A 50 9.15 6.14 -4.66
N GLY A 51 9.58 6.58 -3.49
CA GLY A 51 10.95 7.06 -3.26
C GLY A 51 11.27 8.41 -3.94
N GLY A 52 12.54 8.80 -3.86
CA GLY A 52 13.08 10.03 -4.46
C GLY A 52 13.06 10.03 -5.99
N SER A 53 13.35 11.17 -6.62
CA SER A 53 13.31 11.34 -8.08
C SER A 53 14.29 10.45 -8.86
N ASP A 54 15.31 9.97 -8.17
CA ASP A 54 16.34 9.04 -8.63
C ASP A 54 15.93 7.55 -8.51
N CYS A 55 14.81 7.26 -7.84
CA CYS A 55 14.33 5.90 -7.65
C CYS A 55 13.58 5.36 -8.88
N PHE A 56 13.78 4.08 -9.20
CA PHE A 56 13.11 3.40 -10.33
C PHE A 56 11.58 3.55 -10.29
N ALA A 57 10.99 3.49 -9.10
CA ALA A 57 9.55 3.55 -8.93
C ALA A 57 8.97 4.96 -9.03
N HIS A 58 9.78 6.02 -9.03
CA HIS A 58 9.31 7.40 -8.91
C HIS A 58 8.32 7.80 -10.01
N THR A 59 8.69 7.58 -11.27
CA THR A 59 7.89 8.01 -12.43
C THR A 59 6.52 7.32 -12.52
N VAL A 60 6.46 6.06 -12.11
CA VAL A 60 5.25 5.23 -12.21
C VAL A 60 4.44 5.30 -10.91
N GLY A 61 5.10 5.27 -9.76
CA GLY A 61 4.50 5.34 -8.43
C GLY A 61 3.78 6.65 -8.16
N ARG A 62 4.28 7.78 -8.69
CA ARG A 62 3.58 9.08 -8.64
C ARG A 62 2.25 9.13 -9.40
N ARG A 63 1.98 8.12 -10.22
CA ARG A 63 0.73 7.99 -10.99
C ARG A 63 -0.27 7.06 -10.31
N ILE A 64 0.08 6.52 -9.14
CA ILE A 64 -0.84 5.81 -8.27
C ILE A 64 -1.61 6.84 -7.46
N ARG A 65 -2.93 6.76 -7.51
CA ARG A 65 -3.85 7.50 -6.66
C ARG A 65 -4.65 6.51 -5.83
N ILE A 66 -4.58 6.61 -4.51
CA ILE A 66 -5.53 5.91 -3.64
C ILE A 66 -6.83 6.71 -3.68
N ALA A 67 -7.92 6.09 -4.12
CA ALA A 67 -9.22 6.76 -4.31
C ALA A 67 -10.18 6.50 -3.14
N GLU A 68 -10.08 5.32 -2.53
CA GLU A 68 -11.00 4.89 -1.49
C GLU A 68 -10.32 3.91 -0.53
N MET A 69 -10.63 4.03 0.77
CA MET A 69 -10.19 3.12 1.81
C MET A 69 -11.34 2.79 2.76
N ASN A 70 -11.72 1.52 2.82
CA ASN A 70 -12.76 1.04 3.73
C ASN A 70 -12.25 -0.07 4.64
N CYS A 71 -12.79 -0.10 5.84
CA CYS A 71 -12.61 -1.16 6.80
C CYS A 71 -13.99 -1.74 7.17
N HIS A 72 -14.09 -3.05 7.13
CA HIS A 72 -15.28 -3.81 7.47
C HIS A 72 -14.96 -4.84 8.54
N LYS A 73 -15.81 -4.95 9.56
CA LYS A 73 -15.80 -6.08 10.49
C LYS A 73 -16.73 -7.17 9.98
N ARG A 74 -16.20 -8.36 9.71
CA ARG A 74 -16.97 -9.57 9.36
C ARG A 74 -16.82 -10.60 10.47
N GLY A 75 -17.73 -10.54 11.44
CA GLY A 75 -17.63 -11.34 12.67
C GLY A 75 -16.39 -10.93 13.48
N GLU A 76 -15.51 -11.90 13.77
CA GLU A 76 -14.25 -11.67 14.48
C GLU A 76 -13.12 -11.13 13.58
N LYS A 77 -13.32 -11.12 12.26
CA LYS A 77 -12.30 -10.71 11.29
C LYS A 77 -12.47 -9.26 10.88
N THR A 78 -11.35 -8.56 10.70
CA THR A 78 -11.31 -7.22 10.12
C THR A 78 -10.78 -7.34 8.69
N GLU A 79 -11.50 -6.74 7.75
CA GLU A 79 -11.16 -6.69 6.34
C GLU A 79 -10.96 -5.23 5.94
N VAL A 80 -9.83 -4.92 5.30
CA VAL A 80 -9.57 -3.60 4.74
C VAL A 80 -9.54 -3.72 3.22
N VAL A 81 -10.23 -2.82 2.55
CA VAL A 81 -10.32 -2.73 1.09
C VAL A 81 -9.80 -1.36 0.68
N VAL A 82 -8.87 -1.34 -0.27
CA VAL A 82 -8.29 -0.11 -0.81
C VAL A 82 -8.50 -0.12 -2.31
N VAL A 83 -9.08 0.96 -2.84
CA VAL A 83 -9.17 1.20 -4.28
C VAL A 83 -8.03 2.13 -4.67
N ALA A 84 -7.17 1.64 -5.55
CA ALA A 84 -6.08 2.41 -6.11
C ALA A 84 -6.23 2.47 -7.64
N GLU A 85 -6.11 3.67 -8.17
CA GLU A 85 -6.11 3.96 -9.59
C GLU A 85 -4.68 4.22 -10.04
N ALA A 86 -4.32 3.71 -11.20
CA ALA A 86 -3.03 3.98 -11.82
C ALA A 86 -3.24 4.39 -13.27
N GLN A 87 -2.74 5.57 -13.65
CA GLN A 87 -2.85 6.03 -15.02
C GLN A 87 -1.88 5.25 -15.93
N ALA A 88 -2.43 4.50 -16.89
CA ALA A 88 -1.64 3.84 -17.92
C ALA A 88 -0.96 4.88 -18.81
N CYS A 89 0.24 4.57 -19.28
CA CYS A 89 1.01 5.44 -20.15
C CYS A 89 1.99 4.61 -20.98
N LYS A 90 2.75 5.26 -21.87
CA LYS A 90 3.78 4.60 -22.67
C LYS A 90 4.84 3.86 -21.82
N ALA A 91 5.09 4.30 -20.59
CA ALA A 91 6.00 3.62 -19.66
C ALA A 91 5.35 2.42 -18.93
N THR A 92 4.03 2.22 -19.07
CA THR A 92 3.29 1.10 -18.50
C THR A 92 3.54 -0.17 -19.32
N THR A 93 4.62 -0.84 -18.99
CA THR A 93 5.02 -2.15 -19.51
C THR A 93 4.59 -3.27 -18.57
N ARG A 94 4.74 -4.54 -18.98
CA ARG A 94 4.44 -5.69 -18.10
C ARG A 94 5.24 -5.67 -16.80
N SER A 95 6.46 -5.15 -16.79
CA SER A 95 7.28 -5.07 -15.56
C SER A 95 6.76 -3.99 -14.62
N THR A 96 6.39 -2.82 -15.13
CA THR A 96 5.84 -1.73 -14.32
C THR A 96 4.43 -2.06 -13.81
N SER A 97 3.59 -2.75 -14.59
CA SER A 97 2.28 -3.22 -14.12
C SER A 97 2.41 -4.21 -12.95
N ARG A 98 3.46 -5.05 -12.95
CA ARG A 98 3.78 -5.93 -11.82
C ARG A 98 4.21 -5.12 -10.59
N ALA A 99 5.08 -4.13 -10.75
CA ALA A 99 5.52 -3.28 -9.63
C ALA A 99 4.35 -2.46 -9.03
N LEU A 100 3.47 -1.94 -9.89
CA LEU A 100 2.22 -1.28 -9.49
C LEU A 100 1.33 -2.23 -8.68
N GLY A 101 1.07 -3.44 -9.20
CA GLY A 101 0.26 -4.44 -8.51
C GLY A 101 0.81 -4.82 -7.14
N ARG A 102 2.14 -4.94 -7.00
CA ARG A 102 2.78 -5.19 -5.68
C ARG A 102 2.52 -4.08 -4.69
N SER A 103 2.59 -2.83 -5.15
CA SER A 103 2.41 -1.65 -4.30
C SER A 103 0.95 -1.50 -3.88
N CYS A 104 0.01 -1.66 -4.82
CA CYS A 104 -1.42 -1.59 -4.50
C CYS A 104 -1.88 -2.70 -3.54
N ALA A 105 -1.28 -3.89 -3.64
CA ALA A 105 -1.59 -5.01 -2.76
C ALA A 105 -1.12 -4.81 -1.30
N SER A 106 -0.17 -3.90 -1.04
CA SER A 106 0.31 -3.66 0.32
C SER A 106 -0.49 -2.60 1.08
N PHE A 107 -1.20 -1.69 0.42
CA PHE A 107 -1.96 -0.62 1.10
C PHE A 107 -2.98 -1.13 2.12
N PRO A 108 -3.79 -2.16 1.82
CA PRO A 108 -4.73 -2.70 2.80
C PRO A 108 -4.03 -3.29 4.04
N LEU A 109 -2.84 -3.86 3.87
CA LEU A 109 -2.07 -4.44 4.98
C LEU A 109 -1.48 -3.36 5.88
N VAL A 110 -0.96 -2.28 5.28
CA VAL A 110 -0.47 -1.11 6.04
C VAL A 110 -1.62 -0.47 6.82
N ALA A 111 -2.75 -0.22 6.16
CA ALA A 111 -3.93 0.34 6.79
C ALA A 111 -4.47 -0.56 7.93
N LEU A 112 -4.57 -1.87 7.70
CA LEU A 112 -4.98 -2.82 8.72
C LEU A 112 -4.03 -2.83 9.92
N GLY A 113 -2.72 -2.79 9.67
CA GLY A 113 -1.72 -2.75 10.73
C GLY A 113 -1.85 -1.49 11.59
N LEU A 114 -1.95 -0.33 10.96
CA LEU A 114 -2.18 0.95 11.64
C LEU A 114 -3.45 0.94 12.49
N MET A 115 -4.55 0.40 11.96
CA MET A 115 -5.83 0.31 12.69
C MET A 115 -5.80 -0.67 13.87
N GLN A 116 -4.90 -1.64 13.85
CA GLN A 116 -4.74 -2.65 14.90
C GLN A 116 -3.57 -2.37 15.84
N ASP A 117 -2.87 -1.24 15.66
CA ASP A 117 -1.65 -0.89 16.38
C ASP A 117 -0.57 -2.01 16.29
N ILE A 118 -0.43 -2.59 15.09
CA ILE A 118 0.59 -3.57 14.77
C ILE A 118 1.36 -3.16 13.52
N ASN A 119 2.54 -3.73 13.33
CA ASN A 119 3.31 -3.49 12.11
C ASN A 119 2.61 -4.09 10.87
N GLY A 120 2.06 -3.22 10.01
CA GLY A 120 1.44 -3.59 8.73
C GLY A 120 2.40 -3.61 7.54
N VAL A 121 3.68 -3.25 7.74
CA VAL A 121 4.69 -3.21 6.69
C VAL A 121 5.31 -4.60 6.51
N GLY A 122 5.55 -4.99 5.26
CA GLY A 122 6.19 -6.25 4.94
C GLY A 122 6.78 -6.26 3.55
N VAL A 123 7.52 -7.33 3.25
CA VAL A 123 8.09 -7.57 1.93
C VAL A 123 7.30 -8.66 1.22
N SER A 124 6.85 -8.39 -0.01
CA SER A 124 6.18 -9.42 -0.80
C SER A 124 7.19 -10.50 -1.18
N GLN A 125 6.96 -11.73 -0.72
CA GLN A 125 7.82 -12.89 -1.01
C GLN A 125 7.46 -13.55 -2.35
N ALA A 126 6.17 -13.55 -2.69
CA ALA A 126 5.65 -14.09 -3.93
C ALA A 126 4.51 -13.21 -4.44
N MET A 127 4.38 -13.13 -5.77
CA MET A 127 3.25 -12.48 -6.42
C MET A 127 2.96 -13.20 -7.74
N ASN A 128 1.71 -13.61 -7.92
CA ASN A 128 1.22 -14.17 -9.17
C ASN A 128 0.43 -13.10 -9.91
N VAL A 129 0.79 -12.84 -11.17
CA VAL A 129 0.10 -11.86 -12.02
C VAL A 129 -0.31 -12.56 -13.31
N PHE A 130 -1.62 -12.57 -13.55
CA PHE A 130 -2.22 -13.07 -14.77
C PHE A 130 -2.61 -11.88 -15.65
N PHE A 131 -2.04 -11.81 -16.85
CA PHE A 131 -2.38 -10.77 -17.82
C PHE A 131 -3.52 -11.27 -18.71
N HIS A 132 -4.71 -10.73 -18.52
CA HIS A 132 -5.88 -11.09 -19.34
C HIS A 132 -5.87 -10.35 -20.69
N ALA A 133 -5.59 -9.04 -20.67
CA ALA A 133 -5.61 -8.18 -21.84
C ALA A 133 -4.58 -7.04 -21.68
N PRO A 134 -4.12 -6.42 -22.79
CA PRO A 134 -3.33 -5.19 -22.70
C PRO A 134 -4.17 -4.07 -22.06
N ALA A 135 -3.53 -3.23 -21.24
CA ALA A 135 -4.15 -2.01 -20.76
C ALA A 135 -4.39 -1.07 -21.95
N ALA A 136 -5.61 -0.54 -22.08
CA ALA A 136 -5.91 0.50 -23.05
C ALA A 136 -5.15 1.78 -22.65
N MET A 137 -4.55 2.44 -23.64
CA MET A 137 -3.91 3.75 -23.49
C MET A 137 -4.85 4.85 -23.97
#